data_AF-A0A0M9EAK6-F1
#
_entry.id   AF-A0A0M9EAK6-F1
#
_cell.length_a   1.000
_cell.length_b   1.000
_cell.length_c   1.000
_cell.angle_alpha   90.00
_cell.angle_beta   90.00
_cell.angle_gamma   90.00
#
_symmetry.space_group_name_H-M   'P 1'
#
loop_
_entity.id
_entity.type
_entity.pdbx_description
1 polymer ?
#
loop_
_entity_poly.entity_id
_entity_poly.type
_entity_poly.pdbx_seq_one_letter_code
_entity_poly.pdbx_strand_id
1 'polypeptide(L)'
;DKLISDYLYFLIDRKYSSSIIDNYENVLVCFKDFLFRHNLDIHHITDQDMLISFYQTIQQSDAHKAINGFIQFLKHKNLVNFDITWPDDLHPVFADYFNFYQRTGQANTKSQKNLRKILKKFNDFLSKNQVIINDLNIRIVDSFLEENKSKKSLKSNKYYRSAIRGFLKFLHHECGILDKDLSSQLINAPVFNQSNPPKFLRHNEIKK
;
A
#
# COMPACT_ATOMS: atom_id res chain seq x y z
N ASP A 1 -7.67 20.88 12.54
CA ASP A 1 -6.97 20.69 13.82
C ASP A 1 -7.40 19.41 14.50
N LYS A 2 -8.66 19.29 14.96
CA LYS A 2 -9.15 18.05 15.60
C LYS A 2 -8.87 16.76 14.81
N LEU A 3 -9.14 16.74 13.50
CA LEU A 3 -8.89 15.55 12.66
C LEU A 3 -7.42 15.15 12.55
N ILE A 4 -6.51 16.13 12.50
CA ILE A 4 -5.07 15.87 12.46
C ILE A 4 -4.65 15.28 13.81
N SER A 5 -5.05 15.89 14.92
CA SER A 5 -4.76 15.37 16.26
C SER A 5 -5.29 13.95 16.46
N ASP A 6 -6.54 13.67 16.06
CA ASP A 6 -7.13 12.34 16.15
C ASP A 6 -6.34 11.29 15.35
N TYR A 7 -5.82 11.67 14.17
CA TYR A 7 -4.96 10.79 13.37
C TYR A 7 -3.59 10.57 14.01
N LEU A 8 -2.97 11.60 14.59
CA LEU A 8 -1.68 11.46 15.29
C LEU A 8 -1.82 10.55 16.52
N TYR A 9 -2.92 10.65 17.28
CA TYR A 9 -3.21 9.71 18.37
C TYR A 9 -3.38 8.28 17.87
N PHE A 10 -4.08 8.09 16.75
CA PHE A 10 -4.19 6.78 16.11
C PHE A 10 -2.82 6.17 15.74
N LEU A 11 -1.86 6.99 15.29
CA LEU A 11 -0.49 6.54 15.01
C LEU A 11 0.29 6.17 16.28
N ILE A 12 0.10 6.92 17.36
CA ILE A 12 0.68 6.63 18.68
C ILE A 12 0.22 5.26 19.17
N ASP A 13 -1.08 4.97 19.10
CA ASP A 13 -1.65 3.67 19.50
C ASP A 13 -1.07 2.51 18.66
N ARG A 14 -0.73 2.78 17.40
CA ARG A 14 -0.07 1.84 16.47
C ARG A 14 1.45 1.77 16.65
N LYS A 15 2.00 2.42 17.67
CA LYS A 15 3.43 2.41 18.05
C LYS A 15 4.37 2.95 16.97
N TYR A 16 3.92 3.96 16.22
CA TYR A 16 4.83 4.72 15.35
C TYR A 16 5.86 5.48 16.19
N SER A 17 7.08 5.67 15.66
CA SER A 17 8.10 6.44 16.37
C SER A 17 7.73 7.92 16.42
N SER A 18 8.15 8.62 17.48
CA SER A 18 7.94 10.07 17.62
C SER A 18 8.45 10.85 16.39
N SER A 19 9.63 10.50 15.89
CA SER A 19 10.19 11.11 14.68
C SER A 19 9.30 10.99 13.44
N ILE A 20 8.55 9.88 13.29
CA ILE A 20 7.61 9.72 12.17
C ILE A 20 6.36 10.54 12.42
N ILE A 21 5.87 10.58 13.66
CA ILE A 21 4.69 11.37 14.05
C ILE A 21 4.96 12.86 13.82
N ASP A 22 6.11 13.37 14.26
CA ASP A 22 6.51 14.78 14.07
C ASP A 22 6.62 15.14 12.57
N ASN A 23 7.21 14.25 11.78
CA ASN A 23 7.26 14.42 10.32
C ASN A 23 5.85 14.44 9.71
N TYR A 24 4.98 13.53 10.13
CA TYR A 24 3.61 13.44 9.62
C TYR A 24 2.79 14.67 10.01
N GLU A 25 2.91 15.15 11.24
CA GLU A 25 2.28 16.39 11.70
C GLU A 25 2.69 17.57 10.81
N ASN A 26 3.99 17.74 10.56
CA ASN A 26 4.49 18.80 9.69
C ASN A 26 3.91 18.72 8.27
N VAL A 27 3.86 17.53 7.66
CA VAL A 27 3.22 17.33 6.35
C VAL A 27 1.75 17.74 6.39
N LEU A 28 1.00 17.31 7.42
CA LEU A 28 -0.44 17.53 7.51
C LEU A 28 -0.78 19.00 7.77
N VAL A 29 0.04 19.72 8.53
CA VAL A 29 -0.07 21.17 8.69
C VAL A 29 0.16 21.87 7.34
N CYS A 30 1.24 21.53 6.61
CA CYS A 30 1.48 22.08 5.28
C CYS A 30 0.34 21.78 4.29
N PHE A 31 -0.26 20.59 4.40
CA PHE A 31 -1.40 20.20 3.57
C PHE A 31 -2.66 20.99 3.92
N LYS A 32 -2.95 21.20 5.21
CA LYS A 32 -4.04 22.06 5.66
C LYS A 32 -3.88 23.48 5.09
N ASP A 33 -2.68 24.05 5.17
CA ASP A 33 -2.39 25.39 4.65
C ASP A 33 -2.50 25.45 3.12
N PHE A 34 -2.16 24.35 2.42
CA PHE A 34 -2.39 24.21 1.00
C PHE A 34 -3.88 24.23 0.65
N LEU A 35 -4.70 23.41 1.32
CA LEU A 35 -6.15 23.38 1.10
C LEU A 35 -6.80 24.74 1.36
N PHE A 36 -6.38 25.43 2.44
CA PHE A 36 -6.88 26.77 2.77
C PHE A 36 -6.55 27.79 1.67
N ARG A 37 -5.32 27.79 1.15
CA ARG A 37 -4.90 28.70 0.06
C ARG A 37 -5.65 28.47 -1.24
N HIS A 38 -6.08 27.24 -1.50
CA HIS A 38 -6.83 26.87 -2.70
C HIS A 38 -8.36 26.91 -2.50
N ASN A 39 -8.84 27.34 -1.32
CA ASN A 39 -10.27 27.34 -0.94
C ASN A 39 -10.95 25.98 -1.16
N LEU A 40 -10.22 24.90 -0.85
CA LEU A 40 -10.67 23.53 -1.05
C LEU A 40 -11.23 22.95 0.25
N ASP A 41 -12.36 22.26 0.13
CA ASP A 41 -12.98 21.54 1.23
C ASP A 41 -12.39 20.12 1.39
N ILE A 42 -12.62 19.51 2.55
CA ILE A 42 -12.20 18.15 2.92
C ILE A 42 -12.61 17.09 1.88
N HIS A 43 -13.72 17.31 1.17
CA HIS A 43 -14.18 16.44 0.09
C HIS A 43 -13.28 16.43 -1.14
N HIS A 44 -12.43 17.45 -1.32
CA HIS A 44 -11.48 17.55 -2.44
C HIS A 44 -10.14 16.86 -2.12
N ILE A 45 -9.95 16.37 -0.89
CA ILE A 45 -8.71 15.70 -0.47
C ILE A 45 -8.41 14.43 -1.29
N THR A 46 -9.43 13.85 -1.92
CA THR A 46 -9.31 12.65 -2.76
C THR A 46 -8.99 12.95 -4.22
N ASP A 47 -9.01 14.22 -4.63
CA ASP A 47 -8.70 14.62 -6.00
C ASP A 47 -7.21 14.34 -6.31
N GLN A 48 -6.97 13.55 -7.34
CA GLN A 48 -5.64 13.10 -7.70
C GLN A 48 -4.78 14.24 -8.27
N ASP A 49 -5.34 15.17 -9.03
CA ASP A 49 -4.61 16.29 -9.63
C ASP A 49 -4.21 17.32 -8.55
N MET A 50 -5.09 17.52 -7.56
CA MET A 50 -4.78 18.33 -6.39
C MET A 50 -3.65 17.71 -5.56
N LEU A 51 -3.73 16.40 -5.27
CA LEU A 51 -2.69 15.70 -4.54
C LEU A 51 -1.34 15.74 -5.27
N ILE A 52 -1.33 15.54 -6.60
CA ILE A 52 -0.12 15.67 -7.42
C ILE A 52 0.46 17.08 -7.28
N SER A 53 -0.38 18.10 -7.37
CA SER A 53 0.03 19.51 -7.20
C SER A 53 0.63 19.77 -5.83
N PHE A 54 0.01 19.26 -4.75
CA PHE A 54 0.58 19.34 -3.40
C PHE A 54 1.94 18.65 -3.31
N TYR A 55 2.08 17.42 -3.83
CA TYR A 55 3.34 16.68 -3.78
C TYR A 55 4.47 17.35 -4.56
N GLN A 56 4.16 18.14 -5.60
CA GLN A 56 5.14 18.96 -6.30
C GLN A 56 5.62 20.16 -5.48
N THR A 57 4.81 20.65 -4.55
CA THR A 57 5.14 21.81 -3.71
C THR A 57 5.94 21.45 -2.45
N ILE A 58 5.84 20.22 -1.96
CA ILE A 58 6.45 19.80 -0.69
C ILE A 58 7.73 18.99 -0.92
N GLN A 59 8.82 19.34 -0.23
CA GLN A 59 10.12 18.64 -0.33
C GLN A 59 10.28 17.51 0.69
N GLN A 60 9.20 17.05 1.33
CA GLN A 60 9.27 16.01 2.35
C GLN A 60 9.08 14.62 1.75
N SER A 61 10.07 13.74 1.97
CA SER A 61 10.09 12.38 1.42
C SER A 61 8.93 11.49 1.89
N ASP A 62 8.40 11.76 3.09
CA ASP A 62 7.30 10.99 3.67
C ASP A 62 5.92 11.63 3.43
N ALA A 63 5.83 12.71 2.65
CA ALA A 63 4.58 13.40 2.37
C ALA A 63 3.50 12.46 1.82
N HIS A 64 3.87 11.61 0.87
CA HIS A 64 2.96 10.61 0.30
C HIS A 64 2.44 9.65 1.37
N LYS A 65 3.25 9.23 2.34
CA LYS A 65 2.82 8.27 3.37
C LYS A 65 1.90 8.94 4.39
N ALA A 66 2.26 10.13 4.86
CA ALA A 66 1.47 10.89 5.82
C ALA A 66 0.09 11.22 5.26
N ILE A 67 0.03 11.74 4.03
CA ILE A 67 -1.23 12.08 3.37
C ILE A 67 -2.05 10.83 3.09
N ASN A 68 -1.44 9.77 2.53
CA ASN A 68 -2.20 8.56 2.22
C ASN A 68 -2.80 7.89 3.46
N GLY A 69 -2.06 7.83 4.55
CA GLY A 69 -2.55 7.28 5.80
C GLY A 69 -3.64 8.15 6.42
N PHE A 70 -3.47 9.48 6.38
CA PHE A 70 -4.49 10.41 6.85
C PHE A 70 -5.80 10.28 6.06
N ILE A 71 -5.72 10.19 4.73
CA ILE A 71 -6.90 10.00 3.89
C ILE A 71 -7.60 8.67 4.19
N GLN A 72 -6.83 7.61 4.41
CA GLN A 72 -7.39 6.30 4.76
C GLN A 72 -8.07 6.33 6.13
N PHE A 73 -7.48 7.04 7.10
CA PHE A 73 -8.08 7.28 8.41
C PHE A 73 -9.42 8.03 8.30
N LEU A 74 -9.48 9.09 7.50
CA LEU A 74 -10.72 9.85 7.25
C LEU A 74 -11.79 8.97 6.59
N LYS A 75 -11.40 8.11 5.64
CA LYS A 75 -12.30 7.15 5.02
C LYS A 75 -12.88 6.18 6.05
N HIS A 76 -12.05 5.61 6.91
CA HIS A 76 -12.49 4.67 7.94
C HIS A 76 -13.46 5.32 8.96
N LYS A 77 -13.33 6.63 9.19
CA LYS A 77 -14.26 7.42 10.00
C LYS A 77 -15.54 7.83 9.25
N ASN A 78 -15.74 7.39 8.00
CA ASN A 78 -16.82 7.80 7.11
C ASN A 78 -16.90 9.32 6.87
N LEU A 79 -15.77 10.03 6.95
CA LEU A 79 -15.71 11.48 6.74
C LEU A 79 -15.48 11.86 5.27
N VAL A 80 -14.96 10.91 4.48
CA VAL A 80 -14.66 11.07 3.06
C VAL A 80 -15.03 9.78 2.35
N ASN A 81 -15.70 9.88 1.19
CA ASN A 81 -16.03 8.72 0.36
C ASN A 81 -15.14 8.71 -0.88
N PHE A 82 -14.79 7.50 -1.35
CA PHE A 82 -14.04 7.32 -2.59
C PHE A 82 -14.95 6.67 -3.61
N ASP A 83 -15.32 7.42 -4.64
CA ASP A 83 -16.06 6.90 -5.79
C ASP A 83 -15.10 6.18 -6.73
N ILE A 84 -14.65 4.98 -6.35
CA ILE A 84 -14.03 4.06 -7.30
C ILE A 84 -14.86 2.79 -7.32
N THR A 85 -15.67 2.68 -8.37
CA THR A 85 -16.37 1.47 -8.77
C THR A 85 -15.34 0.46 -9.29
N TRP A 86 -14.91 -0.42 -8.42
CA TRP A 86 -14.37 -1.71 -8.83
C TRP A 86 -15.52 -2.60 -9.31
N PRO A 87 -15.27 -3.59 -10.19
CA PRO A 87 -16.31 -4.58 -10.51
C PRO A 87 -16.85 -5.21 -9.23
N ASP A 88 -18.17 -5.40 -9.19
CA ASP A 88 -18.99 -5.67 -8.00
C ASP A 88 -18.51 -6.85 -7.13
N ASP A 89 -17.69 -7.73 -7.69
CA ASP A 89 -17.16 -8.94 -7.04
C ASP A 89 -16.02 -8.70 -6.03
N LEU A 90 -15.44 -7.49 -5.96
CA LEU A 90 -14.25 -7.22 -5.15
C LEU A 90 -14.59 -6.52 -3.83
N HIS A 91 -14.15 -7.10 -2.70
CA HIS A 91 -14.36 -6.46 -1.39
C HIS A 91 -13.75 -5.04 -1.37
N PRO A 92 -14.45 -4.00 -0.87
CA PRO A 92 -14.04 -2.60 -0.98
C PRO A 92 -12.61 -2.30 -0.50
N VAL A 93 -12.13 -3.03 0.50
CA VAL A 93 -10.77 -2.88 1.03
C VAL A 93 -9.66 -3.13 0.00
N PHE A 94 -9.90 -3.97 -1.02
CA PHE A 94 -8.95 -4.20 -2.09
C PHE A 94 -8.85 -3.00 -3.03
N ALA A 95 -9.98 -2.33 -3.29
CA ALA A 95 -10.03 -1.09 -4.03
C ALA A 95 -9.21 -0.02 -3.29
N ASP A 96 -9.41 0.08 -1.98
CA ASP A 96 -8.72 1.06 -1.12
C ASP A 96 -7.22 0.87 -1.13
N TYR A 97 -6.76 -0.37 -1.02
CA TYR A 97 -5.34 -0.66 -1.11
C TYR A 97 -4.78 -0.33 -2.50
N PHE A 98 -5.52 -0.60 -3.57
CA PHE A 98 -5.04 -0.27 -4.91
C PHE A 98 -4.90 1.24 -5.10
N ASN A 99 -5.86 2.02 -4.60
CA ASN A 99 -5.82 3.48 -4.64
C ASN A 99 -4.66 4.01 -3.80
N PHE A 100 -4.50 3.47 -2.58
CA PHE A 100 -3.35 3.74 -1.72
C PHE A 100 -2.04 3.48 -2.48
N TYR A 101 -1.92 2.32 -3.12
CA TYR A 101 -0.73 1.95 -3.88
C TYR A 101 -0.46 2.91 -5.05
N GLN A 102 -1.49 3.32 -5.80
CA GLN A 102 -1.34 4.30 -6.88
C GLN A 102 -0.83 5.65 -6.37
N ARG A 103 -1.34 6.10 -5.22
CA ARG A 103 -0.92 7.36 -4.59
C ARG A 103 0.46 7.31 -3.94
N THR A 104 1.12 6.16 -3.84
CA THR A 104 2.52 6.12 -3.36
C THR A 104 3.53 6.57 -4.41
N GLY A 105 3.14 6.79 -5.66
CA GLY A 105 4.03 7.19 -6.76
C GLY A 105 4.98 6.08 -7.24
N GLN A 106 5.00 4.91 -6.59
CA GLN A 106 5.94 3.81 -6.88
C GLN A 106 5.51 2.91 -8.04
N ALA A 107 4.36 3.17 -8.66
CA ALA A 107 3.65 2.19 -9.47
C ALA A 107 3.60 2.57 -10.95
N ASN A 108 4.47 1.98 -11.79
CA ASN A 108 4.28 2.06 -13.24
C ASN A 108 3.04 1.25 -13.68
N THR A 109 2.50 1.55 -14.87
CA THR A 109 1.27 0.94 -15.41
C THR A 109 1.31 -0.60 -15.43
N LYS A 110 2.48 -1.20 -15.69
CA LYS A 110 2.69 -2.65 -15.67
C LYS A 110 2.57 -3.23 -14.27
N SER A 111 3.15 -2.56 -13.27
CA SER A 111 3.08 -2.95 -11.86
C SER A 111 1.67 -2.82 -11.32
N GLN A 112 0.94 -1.76 -11.69
CA GLN A 112 -0.47 -1.60 -11.34
C GLN A 112 -1.32 -2.75 -11.91
N LYS A 113 -1.17 -3.07 -13.20
CA LYS A 113 -1.90 -4.20 -13.82
C LYS A 113 -1.60 -5.53 -13.14
N ASN A 114 -0.34 -5.77 -12.78
CA ASN A 114 0.04 -7.01 -12.11
C ASN A 114 -0.48 -7.08 -10.66
N LEU A 115 -0.42 -5.97 -9.92
CA LEU A 115 -0.99 -5.88 -8.58
C LEU A 115 -2.49 -6.17 -8.62
N ARG A 116 -3.23 -5.51 -9.52
CA ARG A 116 -4.67 -5.73 -9.71
C ARG A 116 -5.01 -7.20 -9.95
N LYS A 117 -4.24 -7.89 -10.81
CA LYS A 117 -4.42 -9.32 -11.06
C LYS A 117 -4.21 -10.17 -9.80
N ILE A 118 -3.23 -9.83 -8.97
CA ILE A 118 -2.94 -10.56 -7.73
C ILE A 118 -4.03 -10.33 -6.70
N LEU A 119 -4.46 -9.07 -6.50
CA LEU A 119 -5.53 -8.74 -5.57
C LEU A 119 -6.84 -9.42 -5.97
N LYS A 120 -7.18 -9.44 -7.26
CA LYS A 120 -8.36 -10.18 -7.75
C LYS A 120 -8.26 -11.67 -7.41
N LYS A 121 -7.14 -12.32 -7.73
CA LYS A 121 -6.94 -13.73 -7.39
C LYS A 121 -7.02 -14.02 -5.89
N PHE A 122 -6.54 -13.09 -5.07
CA PHE A 122 -6.60 -13.25 -3.63
C PHE A 122 -8.04 -13.10 -3.13
N ASN A 123 -8.80 -12.11 -3.62
CA ASN A 123 -10.23 -11.99 -3.35
C ASN A 123 -10.99 -13.25 -3.76
N ASP A 124 -10.78 -13.75 -4.99
CA ASP A 124 -11.41 -14.98 -5.48
C ASP A 124 -11.09 -16.19 -4.58
N PHE A 125 -9.84 -16.28 -4.10
CA PHE A 125 -9.41 -17.30 -3.13
C PHE A 125 -10.14 -17.16 -1.79
N LEU A 126 -10.25 -15.94 -1.25
CA LEU A 126 -10.97 -15.71 0.01
C LEU A 126 -12.45 -16.06 -0.13
N SER A 127 -13.10 -15.61 -1.21
CA SER A 127 -14.50 -15.93 -1.50
C SER A 127 -14.74 -17.43 -1.64
N LYS A 128 -13.87 -18.14 -2.38
CA LYS A 128 -13.93 -19.60 -2.55
C LYS A 128 -13.82 -20.35 -1.22
N ASN A 129 -12.99 -19.85 -0.30
CA ASN A 129 -12.77 -20.46 1.01
C ASN A 129 -13.65 -19.85 2.12
N GLN A 130 -14.60 -18.97 1.77
CA GLN A 130 -15.50 -18.28 2.70
C GLN A 130 -14.77 -17.54 3.84
N VAL A 131 -13.61 -16.96 3.54
CA VAL A 131 -12.80 -16.21 4.50
C VAL A 131 -13.13 -14.73 4.40
N ILE A 132 -13.52 -14.12 5.51
CA ILE A 132 -13.65 -12.67 5.62
C ILE A 132 -12.31 -12.02 5.98
N ILE A 133 -12.14 -10.73 5.65
CA ILE A 133 -10.87 -10.00 5.84
C ILE A 133 -10.41 -9.97 7.30
N ASN A 134 -11.34 -9.88 8.24
CA ASN A 134 -11.01 -9.80 9.68
C ASN A 134 -10.46 -11.13 10.22
N ASP A 135 -10.78 -12.25 9.58
CA ASP A 135 -10.34 -13.60 9.99
C ASP A 135 -9.04 -14.04 9.30
N LEU A 136 -8.41 -13.13 8.55
CA LEU A 136 -7.13 -13.39 7.92
C LEU A 136 -6.09 -13.79 8.97
N ASN A 137 -5.41 -14.90 8.68
CA ASN A 137 -4.26 -15.36 9.43
C ASN A 137 -3.17 -15.83 8.47
N ILE A 138 -1.95 -16.02 9.00
CA ILE A 138 -0.81 -16.38 8.17
C ILE A 138 -0.99 -17.71 7.43
N ARG A 139 -1.73 -18.68 7.99
CA ARG A 139 -1.97 -19.97 7.34
C ARG A 139 -2.79 -19.80 6.07
N ILE A 140 -3.84 -18.97 6.11
CA ILE A 140 -4.67 -18.65 4.93
C ILE A 140 -3.83 -17.98 3.85
N VAL A 141 -2.99 -17.01 4.26
CA VAL A 141 -2.09 -16.31 3.34
C VAL A 141 -1.08 -17.28 2.71
N ASP A 142 -0.48 -18.16 3.52
CA ASP A 142 0.45 -19.19 3.04
C ASP A 142 -0.24 -20.15 2.07
N SER A 143 -1.45 -20.62 2.38
CA SER A 143 -2.23 -21.47 1.47
C SER A 143 -2.48 -20.81 0.12
N PHE A 144 -2.85 -19.53 0.10
CA PHE A 144 -2.98 -18.77 -1.15
C PHE A 144 -1.67 -18.72 -1.93
N LEU A 145 -0.55 -18.45 -1.24
CA LEU A 145 0.77 -18.39 -1.85
C LEU A 145 1.21 -19.75 -2.38
N GLU A 146 0.91 -20.86 -1.68
CA GLU A 146 1.16 -22.24 -2.15
C GLU A 146 0.31 -22.60 -3.36
N GLU A 147 -1.00 -22.32 -3.37
CA GLU A 147 -1.86 -22.59 -4.54
C GLU A 147 -1.39 -21.82 -5.78
N ASN A 148 -0.83 -20.63 -5.58
CA ASN A 148 -0.33 -19.78 -6.66
C ASN A 148 1.16 -19.97 -6.98
N LYS A 149 1.89 -20.73 -6.16
CA LYS A 149 3.22 -21.30 -6.44
C LYS A 149 3.05 -22.48 -7.41
N SER A 150 2.71 -22.17 -8.66
CA SER A 150 2.90 -23.12 -9.76
C SER A 150 4.26 -22.87 -10.44
N LYS A 151 4.61 -23.65 -11.48
CA LYS A 151 5.85 -23.69 -12.30
C LYS A 151 6.38 -22.34 -12.86
N LYS A 152 5.93 -21.20 -12.33
CA LYS A 152 6.39 -19.84 -12.63
C LYS A 152 7.80 -19.62 -12.09
N SER A 153 8.48 -18.65 -12.70
CA SER A 153 9.81 -18.22 -12.26
C SER A 153 9.83 -17.75 -10.81
N LEU A 154 10.98 -17.90 -10.13
CA LEU A 154 11.24 -17.33 -8.79
C LEU A 154 10.87 -15.85 -8.70
N LYS A 155 11.06 -15.10 -9.80
CA LYS A 155 10.73 -13.68 -9.92
C LYS A 155 9.22 -13.43 -9.76
N SER A 156 8.39 -14.29 -10.33
CA SER A 156 6.92 -14.20 -10.20
C SER A 156 6.47 -14.47 -8.77
N ASN A 157 7.06 -15.46 -8.10
CA ASN A 157 6.72 -15.80 -6.71
C ASN A 157 7.13 -14.69 -5.73
N LYS A 158 8.29 -14.06 -5.95
CA LYS A 158 8.74 -12.88 -5.18
C LYS A 158 7.75 -11.73 -5.33
N TYR A 159 7.23 -11.51 -6.54
CA TYR A 159 6.28 -10.43 -6.79
C TYR A 159 4.92 -10.67 -6.12
N TYR A 160 4.38 -11.90 -6.16
CA TYR A 160 3.16 -12.25 -5.42
C TYR A 160 3.31 -11.98 -3.92
N ARG A 161 4.41 -12.47 -3.31
CA ARG A 161 4.67 -12.21 -1.88
C ARG A 161 4.79 -10.73 -1.56
N SER A 162 5.51 -9.95 -2.38
CA SER A 162 5.67 -8.52 -2.16
C SER A 162 4.33 -7.77 -2.24
N ALA A 163 3.48 -8.13 -3.20
CA ALA A 163 2.16 -7.54 -3.36
C ALA A 163 1.25 -7.82 -2.16
N ILE A 164 1.21 -9.08 -1.71
CA ILE A 164 0.42 -9.51 -0.55
C ILE A 164 0.97 -8.91 0.75
N ARG A 165 2.29 -8.86 0.92
CA ARG A 165 2.91 -8.21 2.09
C ARG A 165 2.52 -6.74 2.18
N GLY A 166 2.54 -6.01 1.06
CA GLY A 166 2.09 -4.62 1.02
C GLY A 166 0.62 -4.46 1.41
N PHE A 167 -0.24 -5.37 0.94
CA PHE A 167 -1.66 -5.37 1.30
C PHE A 167 -1.88 -5.63 2.79
N LEU A 168 -1.22 -6.63 3.37
CA LEU A 168 -1.32 -6.93 4.80
C LEU A 168 -0.81 -5.78 5.67
N LYS A 169 0.27 -5.13 5.23
CA LYS A 169 0.79 -3.93 5.89
C LYS A 169 -0.24 -2.81 5.85
N PHE A 170 -0.88 -2.59 4.71
CA PHE A 170 -1.96 -1.60 4.56
C PHE A 170 -3.14 -1.89 5.49
N LEU A 171 -3.61 -3.14 5.56
CA LEU A 171 -4.71 -3.54 6.45
C LEU A 171 -4.41 -3.26 7.93
N HIS A 172 -3.17 -3.52 8.37
CA HIS A 172 -2.77 -3.30 9.75
C HIS A 172 -2.48 -1.82 10.06
N HIS A 173 -1.65 -1.17 9.24
CA HIS A 173 -1.13 0.16 9.56
C HIS A 173 -2.05 1.29 9.13
N GLU A 174 -2.70 1.17 7.96
CA GLU A 174 -3.45 2.28 7.36
C GLU A 174 -4.95 2.16 7.63
N CYS A 175 -5.49 0.94 7.59
CA CYS A 175 -6.92 0.71 7.88
C CYS A 175 -7.22 0.37 9.33
N GLY A 176 -6.23 -0.17 10.05
CA GLY A 176 -6.41 -0.69 11.40
C GLY A 176 -7.34 -1.89 11.55
N ILE A 177 -7.65 -2.61 10.45
CA ILE A 177 -8.57 -3.76 10.42
C ILE A 177 -7.93 -4.99 11.08
N LEU A 178 -6.63 -5.19 10.87
CA LEU A 178 -5.91 -6.28 11.50
C LEU A 178 -5.29 -5.78 12.81
N ASP A 179 -5.41 -6.59 13.87
CA ASP A 179 -4.78 -6.34 15.16
C ASP A 179 -3.29 -6.67 15.17
N LYS A 180 -2.87 -7.59 14.28
CA LYS A 180 -1.49 -8.07 14.19
C LYS A 180 -0.92 -7.79 12.81
N ASP A 181 0.34 -7.41 12.77
CA ASP A 181 1.07 -7.25 11.52
C ASP A 181 1.44 -8.62 10.91
N LEU A 182 0.52 -9.17 10.11
CA LEU A 182 0.76 -10.41 9.34
C LEU A 182 1.85 -10.24 8.27
N SER A 183 2.17 -9.00 7.87
CA SER A 183 3.17 -8.74 6.84
C SER A 183 4.59 -9.11 7.31
N SER A 184 4.84 -8.95 8.62
CA SER A 184 6.10 -9.33 9.28
C SER A 184 6.35 -10.84 9.28
N GLN A 185 5.29 -11.64 9.26
CA GLN A 185 5.35 -13.10 9.32
C GLN A 185 5.63 -13.75 7.95
N LEU A 186 5.46 -13.00 6.86
CA LEU A 186 5.83 -13.43 5.51
C LEU A 186 7.35 -13.37 5.34
N ILE A 187 8.09 -14.33 5.90
CA ILE A 187 9.56 -14.37 5.80
C ILE A 187 9.98 -14.80 4.39
N ASN A 188 10.99 -14.11 3.82
CA ASN A 188 11.61 -14.57 2.57
C ASN A 188 12.46 -15.80 2.85
N ALA A 189 12.41 -16.81 1.99
CA ALA A 189 13.45 -17.83 1.99
C ALA A 189 14.80 -17.11 1.81
N PRO A 190 15.79 -17.34 2.70
CA PRO A 190 17.11 -16.73 2.55
C PRO A 190 17.69 -17.10 1.19
N VAL A 191 18.07 -16.09 0.41
CA VAL A 191 18.69 -16.25 -0.91
C VAL A 191 20.17 -16.51 -0.65
N PHE A 192 20.53 -17.77 -0.43
CA PHE A 192 21.93 -18.15 -0.21
C PHE A 192 22.77 -18.15 -1.50
N ASN A 193 22.13 -18.23 -2.68
CA ASN A 193 22.83 -18.36 -3.95
C ASN A 193 22.29 -17.36 -4.98
N GLN A 194 23.10 -16.38 -5.38
CA GLN A 194 23.01 -15.82 -6.73
C GLN A 194 23.52 -16.91 -7.68
N SER A 195 22.64 -17.83 -8.08
CA SER A 195 22.99 -18.93 -9.00
C SER A 195 23.44 -18.48 -10.39
N ASN A 196 23.29 -17.19 -10.71
CA ASN A 196 23.90 -16.56 -11.87
C ASN A 196 24.74 -15.36 -11.40
N PRO A 197 26.07 -15.50 -11.24
CA PRO A 197 26.93 -14.33 -11.14
C PRO A 197 26.71 -13.43 -12.37
N PRO A 198 26.84 -12.10 -12.25
CA PRO A 198 26.74 -11.22 -13.40
C PRO A 198 27.70 -11.68 -14.49
N LYS A 199 27.14 -12.02 -15.66
CA LYS A 199 27.94 -12.32 -16.85
C LYS A 199 28.48 -11.01 -17.40
N PHE A 200 29.66 -10.62 -16.95
CA PHE A 200 30.40 -9.54 -17.58
C PHE A 200 30.79 -9.97 -19.00
N LEU A 201 30.46 -9.15 -19.99
CA LEU A 201 30.98 -9.32 -21.34
C LEU A 201 32.50 -9.27 -21.29
N ARG A 202 33.17 -10.25 -21.89
CA ARG A 202 34.63 -10.22 -22.06
C ARG A 202 34.98 -9.16 -23.11
N HIS A 203 36.18 -8.59 -23.03
CA HIS A 203 36.67 -7.58 -23.98
C HIS A 203 36.50 -7.99 -25.46
N ASN A 204 36.58 -9.30 -25.72
CA ASN A 204 36.48 -9.90 -27.05
C ASN A 204 35.03 -9.94 -27.58
N GLU A 205 34.04 -9.91 -26.68
CA GLU A 205 32.60 -9.86 -27.00
C GLU A 205 32.10 -8.42 -27.20
N ILE A 206 32.93 -7.43 -26.82
CA ILE A 206 32.64 -5.99 -26.95
C ILE A 206 33.14 -5.45 -28.31
N LYS A 207 34.09 -6.13 -28.96
CA LYS A 207 34.63 -5.72 -30.27
C LYS A 207 33.79 -6.32 -31.40
N LYS A 208 32.92 -5.50 -31.99
CA LYS A 208 32.42 -5.65 -33.37
C LYS A 208 33.24 -4.75 -34.29
#